data_AF-A0A060M5M7-F1
#
_entry.id   AF-A0A060M5M7-F1
#
_cell.length_a   1.000
_cell.length_b   1.000
_cell.length_c   1.000
_cell.angle_alpha   90.00
_cell.angle_beta   90.00
_cell.angle_gamma   90.00
#
_symmetry.space_group_name_H-M   'P 1'
#
loop_
_entity.id
_entity.type
_entity.pdbx_description
1 polymer ?
#
loop_
_entity_poly.entity_id
_entity_poly.type
_entity_poly.pdbx_seq_one_letter_code
_entity_poly.pdbx_strand_id
1 'polypeptide(L)'
;MSFQYEKILEDFQPKIKKSLYQTAPANREDLEQEIKMKIYEKMDVIQNIDAPGFYEFVSGHEEVAETIGLYLQRHEKKKKEYK
;
A
#
# COMPACT_ATOMS: atom_id res chain seq x y z
N MET A 1 2.03 -3.50 18.27
CA MET A 1 1.43 -4.04 17.03
C MET A 1 0.06 -3.42 16.68
N SER A 2 -0.70 -2.82 17.61
CA SER A 2 -2.04 -2.24 17.30
C SER A 2 -2.03 -1.05 16.32
N PHE A 3 -1.01 -0.19 16.38
CA PHE A 3 -0.92 1.04 15.57
C PHE A 3 -0.98 0.82 14.04
N GLN A 4 -0.56 -0.35 13.53
CA GLN A 4 -0.57 -0.63 12.09
C GLN A 4 -1.97 -1.03 11.59
N TYR A 5 -2.72 -1.79 12.40
CA TYR A 5 -4.07 -2.21 12.04
C TYR A 5 -5.03 -1.02 12.00
N GLU A 6 -4.98 -0.14 13.00
CA GLU A 6 -5.80 1.07 13.04
C GLU A 6 -5.55 1.97 11.84
N LYS A 7 -4.28 2.17 11.47
CA LYS A 7 -3.91 2.95 10.28
C LYS A 7 -4.44 2.33 8.99
N ILE A 8 -4.33 1.01 8.83
CA ILE A 8 -4.90 0.31 7.67
C ILE A 8 -6.42 0.48 7.65
N LEU A 9 -7.09 0.38 8.79
CA LEU A 9 -8.53 0.62 8.85
C LEU A 9 -8.88 2.05 8.43
N GLU A 10 -8.12 3.06 8.84
CA GLU A 10 -8.26 4.45 8.39
C GLU A 10 -8.11 4.59 6.88
N ASP A 11 -7.06 3.99 6.30
CA ASP A 11 -6.82 4.02 4.86
C ASP A 11 -7.95 3.35 4.06
N PHE A 12 -8.54 2.28 4.62
CA PHE A 12 -9.66 1.56 4.01
C PHE A 12 -11.04 2.16 4.32
N GLN A 13 -11.17 3.09 5.27
CA GLN A 13 -12.46 3.69 5.66
C GLN A 13 -13.32 4.18 4.49
N PRO A 14 -12.78 4.89 3.47
CA PRO A 14 -13.58 5.37 2.35
C PRO A 14 -14.25 4.22 1.58
N LYS A 15 -13.53 3.10 1.43
CA LYS A 15 -14.02 1.91 0.72
C LYS A 15 -15.01 1.11 1.57
N ILE A 16 -14.75 0.98 2.88
CA ILE A 16 -15.67 0.33 3.82
C ILE A 16 -17.01 1.06 3.80
N LYS A 17 -17.02 2.37 4.02
CA LYS A 17 -18.25 3.19 4.02
C LYS A 17 -19.04 3.03 2.73
N LYS A 18 -18.38 3.09 1.57
CA LYS A 18 -19.04 2.88 0.27
C LYS A 18 -19.76 1.54 0.19
N SER A 19 -19.14 0.47 0.71
CA SER A 19 -19.71 -0.88 0.73
C SER A 19 -20.90 -0.99 1.69
N LEU A 20 -20.81 -0.33 2.86
CA LEU A 20 -21.93 -0.27 3.82
C LEU A 20 -23.15 0.47 3.26
N TYR A 21 -22.95 1.58 2.56
CA TYR A 21 -24.07 2.32 1.95
C TYR A 21 -24.80 1.54 0.86
N GLN A 22 -24.12 0.61 0.20
CA GLN A 22 -24.71 -0.30 -0.79
C GLN A 22 -25.47 -1.48 -0.14
N THR A 23 -25.40 -1.61 1.18
CA THR A 23 -26.01 -2.69 1.95
C THR A 23 -27.26 -2.20 2.68
N ALA A 24 -28.23 -3.11 2.88
CA ALA A 24 -29.43 -2.85 3.65
C ALA A 24 -29.07 -2.36 5.07
N PRO A 25 -29.75 -1.32 5.61
CA PRO A 25 -29.37 -0.73 6.91
C PRO A 25 -29.22 -1.73 8.05
N ALA A 26 -30.11 -2.73 8.12
CA ALA A 26 -30.09 -3.76 9.16
C ALA A 26 -28.83 -4.63 9.16
N ASN A 27 -28.14 -4.75 8.02
CA ASN A 27 -26.97 -5.62 7.87
C ASN A 27 -25.64 -4.82 7.87
N ARG A 28 -25.69 -3.49 8.01
CA ARG A 28 -24.49 -2.64 7.88
C ARG A 28 -23.51 -2.85 9.02
N GLU A 29 -24.01 -2.97 10.24
CA GLU A 29 -23.16 -3.17 11.42
C GLU A 29 -22.42 -4.52 11.33
N ASP A 30 -23.15 -5.59 11.03
CA ASP A 30 -22.57 -6.93 10.85
C ASP A 30 -21.52 -6.94 9.72
N LEU A 31 -21.86 -6.35 8.57
CA LEU A 31 -20.93 -6.28 7.44
C LEU A 31 -19.68 -5.45 7.77
N GLU A 32 -19.82 -4.37 8.54
CA GLU A 32 -18.67 -3.56 8.97
C GLU A 32 -17.72 -4.40 9.84
N GLN A 33 -18.26 -5.18 10.77
CA GLN A 33 -17.46 -6.07 11.61
C GLN A 33 -16.80 -7.17 10.80
N GLU A 34 -17.54 -7.79 9.87
CA GLU A 34 -16.99 -8.84 8.99
C GLU A 34 -15.81 -8.32 8.15
N ILE A 35 -15.93 -7.12 7.56
CA ILE A 35 -14.85 -6.51 6.78
C ILE A 35 -13.62 -6.25 7.66
N LYS A 36 -13.81 -5.70 8.87
CA LYS A 36 -12.70 -5.46 9.82
C LYS A 36 -11.99 -6.76 10.19
N MET A 37 -12.74 -7.80 10.52
CA MET A 37 -12.17 -9.13 10.83
C MET A 37 -11.38 -9.69 9.64
N LYS A 38 -11.91 -9.59 8.42
CA LYS A 38 -11.21 -10.06 7.21
C LYS A 38 -9.91 -9.29 6.93
N ILE A 39 -9.89 -7.98 7.16
CA ILE A 39 -8.66 -7.18 7.05
C ILE A 39 -7.64 -7.66 8.08
N TYR A 40 -8.07 -7.87 9.33
CA TYR A 40 -7.19 -8.38 10.39
C TYR A 40 -6.62 -9.77 10.05
N GLU A 41 -7.46 -10.71 9.63
CA GLU A 41 -7.04 -12.06 9.22
C GLU A 41 -6.03 -12.06 8.06
N LYS A 42 -6.14 -11.08 7.16
CA LYS A 42 -5.28 -10.96 5.98
C LYS A 42 -4.10 -10.01 6.18
N MET A 43 -3.95 -9.39 7.35
CA MET A 43 -2.87 -8.44 7.61
C MET A 43 -1.49 -9.07 7.39
N ASP A 44 -1.28 -10.27 7.92
CA ASP A 44 0.01 -10.96 7.75
C ASP A 44 0.30 -11.25 6.28
N VAL A 45 -0.73 -11.55 5.49
CA VAL A 45 -0.57 -11.76 4.04
C VAL A 45 -0.24 -10.44 3.35
N ILE A 46 -0.94 -9.36 3.67
CA ILE A 46 -0.72 -8.03 3.08
C ILE A 46 0.67 -7.50 3.41
N GLN A 47 1.14 -7.68 4.65
CA GLN A 47 2.47 -7.21 5.08
C GLN A 47 3.62 -8.01 4.48
N ASN A 48 3.39 -9.27 4.12
CA ASN A 48 4.40 -10.15 3.55
C ASN A 48 4.24 -10.34 2.03
N ILE A 49 3.31 -9.61 1.39
CA ILE A 49 3.19 -9.59 -0.07
C ILE A 49 4.36 -8.78 -0.64
N ASP A 50 5.18 -9.46 -1.44
CA ASP A 50 6.15 -8.82 -2.32
C ASP A 50 5.38 -8.36 -3.57
N ALA A 51 4.92 -7.10 -3.55
CA ALA A 51 4.20 -6.48 -4.65
C ALA A 51 5.01 -5.30 -5.22
N PRO A 52 5.00 -5.13 -6.56
CA PRO A 52 5.65 -3.99 -7.17
C PRO A 52 5.01 -2.69 -6.67
N GLY A 53 5.85 -1.72 -6.34
CA GLY A 53 5.40 -0.35 -6.13
C GLY A 53 4.70 0.21 -7.37
N PHE A 54 3.93 1.29 -7.20
CA PHE A 54 3.14 1.87 -8.30
C PHE A 54 3.94 2.10 -9.60
N TYR A 55 5.16 2.63 -9.49
CA TYR A 55 6.01 2.89 -10.66
C TYR A 55 6.63 1.62 -11.23
N GLU A 56 7.04 0.68 -10.39
CA GLU A 56 7.53 -0.65 -10.81
C GLU A 56 6.45 -1.41 -11.58
N PHE A 57 5.19 -1.27 -11.16
CA PHE A 57 4.04 -1.84 -11.85
C PHE A 57 3.80 -1.17 -13.21
N VAL A 58 3.88 0.17 -13.29
CA VAL A 58 3.56 0.92 -14.52
C VAL A 58 4.66 0.84 -15.58
N SER A 59 5.93 0.80 -15.17
CA SER A 59 7.08 0.82 -16.11
C SER A 59 7.74 -0.54 -16.31
N GLY A 60 7.33 -1.56 -15.55
CA GLY A 60 8.02 -2.85 -15.54
C GLY A 60 9.33 -2.79 -14.76
N HIS A 61 9.72 -3.92 -14.17
CA HIS A 61 10.85 -3.98 -13.24
C HIS A 61 12.21 -3.57 -13.85
N GLU A 62 12.41 -3.72 -15.16
CA GLU A 62 13.69 -3.42 -15.83
C GLU A 62 13.92 -1.92 -16.06
N GLU A 63 12.89 -1.14 -16.44
CA GLU A 63 13.06 0.31 -16.71
C GLU A 63 13.34 1.13 -15.44
N VAL A 64 12.80 0.71 -14.28
CA VAL A 64 13.02 1.42 -13.00
C VAL A 64 14.46 1.25 -12.51
N ALA A 65 15.02 0.05 -12.66
CA ALA A 65 16.40 -0.23 -12.24
C ALA A 65 17.43 0.59 -13.03
N GLU A 66 17.24 0.73 -14.34
CA GLU A 66 18.11 1.58 -15.18
C GLU A 66 18.03 3.05 -14.80
N THR A 67 16.82 3.58 -14.58
CA THR A 67 16.63 4.99 -14.23
C THR A 67 17.18 5.33 -12.84
N ILE A 68 17.01 4.45 -11.85
CA ILE A 68 17.63 4.60 -10.52
C ILE A 68 19.16 4.52 -10.62
N GLY A 69 19.69 3.56 -11.38
CA GLY A 69 21.13 3.41 -11.59
C GLY A 69 21.78 4.67 -12.19
N LEU A 70 21.13 5.27 -13.20
CA LEU A 70 21.58 6.52 -13.83
C LEU A 70 21.50 7.73 -12.88
N TYR A 71 20.44 7.83 -12.07
CA TYR A 71 20.27 8.89 -11.08
C TYR A 71 21.37 8.86 -10.00
N LEU A 72 21.66 7.67 -9.47
CA LEU A 72 22.70 7.47 -8.46
C LEU A 72 24.10 7.76 -9.02
N GLN A 73 24.41 7.30 -10.25
CA GLN A 73 25.67 7.61 -10.92
C GLN A 73 25.91 9.12 -11.10
N ARG A 74 24.87 9.89 -11.43
CA ARG A 74 24.97 11.36 -11.55
C ARG A 74 25.30 12.02 -10.20
N HIS A 75 24.73 11.54 -9.11
CA HIS A 75 25.00 12.09 -7.78
C HIS A 75 26.40 11.74 -7.25
N GLU A 76 26.92 10.56 -7.58
CA GLU A 76 28.31 10.20 -7.25
C GLU A 76 29.34 11.03 -8.02
N LYS A 77 29.08 11.31 -9.31
CA LYS A 77 29.94 12.19 -10.12
C LYS A 77 29.99 13.61 -9.54
N LYS A 78 28.85 14.16 -9.13
CA LYS A 78 28.79 15.47 -8.46
C LYS A 78 29.52 15.52 -7.12
N LYS A 79 29.53 14.44 -6.32
CA LYS A 79 30.30 14.40 -5.06
C LYS A 79 31.82 14.35 -5.26
N LYS A 80 32.29 13.87 -6.42
CA LYS A 80 33.73 13.83 -6.76
C LYS A 80 34.24 15.14 -7.35
N GLU A 81 33.37 16.00 -7.90
CA GLU A 81 33.73 17.34 -8.39
C GLU A 81 33.95 18.38 -7.27
N TYR A 82 33.51 18.12 -6.05
CA TYR A 82 33.66 19.01 -4.88
C TYR A 82 34.76 18.56 -3.89
N LYS A 83 35.73 17.76 -4.34
CA LYS A 83 36.90 17.33 -3.55
C LYS A 83 38.20 17.74 -4.19
#